data_AF-A0A7V7XF91-F1
#
_entry.id   AF-A0A7V7XF91-F1
#
_cell.length_a   1.000
_cell.length_b   1.000
_cell.length_c   1.000
_cell.angle_alpha   90.00
_cell.angle_beta   90.00
_cell.angle_gamma   90.00
#
_symmetry.space_group_name_H-M   'P 1'
#
loop_
_entity.id
_entity.type
_entity.pdbx_description
1 polymer ?
#
loop_
_entity_poly.entity_id
_entity_poly.type
_entity_poly.pdbx_seq_one_letter_code
_entity_poly.pdbx_strand_id
1 'polypeptide(L)' 'MARSLSRERTTSQCSRCGYRQNLELRERTFHCGSCGLVLGRDHNAAINICYAGASAYTNREIVSRVPQKTRRLA' A
#
# COMPACT_ATOMS: atom_id res chain seq x y z
N MET A 1 14.54 15.55 -15.15
CA MET A 1 14.30 14.10 -15.02
C MET A 1 13.00 13.89 -14.27
N ALA A 2 11.86 13.88 -14.96
CA ALA A 2 10.57 13.64 -14.34
C ALA A 2 10.57 12.21 -13.79
N ARG A 3 10.44 12.05 -12.47
CA ARG A 3 10.26 10.76 -11.83
C ARG A 3 8.96 10.19 -12.37
N SER A 4 9.06 9.28 -13.34
CA SER A 4 7.95 8.50 -13.85
C SER A 4 7.25 7.86 -12.64
N LEU A 5 6.10 8.40 -12.26
CA LEU A 5 5.20 7.81 -11.28
C LEU A 5 4.60 6.58 -11.95
N SER A 6 5.41 5.53 -11.98
CA SER A 6 5.10 4.22 -12.51
C SER A 6 3.96 3.65 -11.69
N ARG A 7 2.77 3.55 -12.32
CA ARG A 7 1.58 2.86 -11.78
C ARG A 7 1.84 1.35 -11.66
N GLU A 8 3.03 0.88 -12.01
CA GLU A 8 3.37 -0.52 -12.31
C GLU A 8 3.89 -1.35 -11.12
N ARG A 9 3.64 -0.98 -9.86
CA ARG A 9 4.30 -1.65 -8.70
C ARG A 9 3.36 -2.16 -7.60
N THR A 10 2.04 -2.07 -7.77
CA THR A 10 1.06 -2.51 -6.74
C THR A 10 0.86 -4.03 -6.72
N THR A 11 1.06 -4.74 -7.83
CA THR A 11 0.91 -6.20 -7.92
C THR A 11 2.10 -6.95 -7.33
N SER A 12 3.28 -6.33 -7.33
CA SER A 12 4.57 -6.91 -6.95
C SER A 12 4.96 -6.66 -5.48
N GLN A 13 4.22 -5.81 -4.77
CA GLN A 13 4.50 -5.43 -3.39
C GLN A 13 3.61 -6.22 -2.43
N CYS A 14 4.17 -6.75 -1.35
CA CYS A 14 3.41 -7.41 -0.30
C CYS A 14 2.61 -6.37 0.49
N SER A 15 1.30 -6.52 0.56
CA SER A 15 0.43 -5.63 1.32
C SER A 15 0.61 -5.70 2.83
N ARG A 16 1.23 -6.78 3.34
CA ARG A 16 1.46 -6.98 4.78
C ARG A 16 2.79 -6.41 5.27
N CYS A 17 3.88 -6.70 4.56
CA CYS A 17 5.24 -6.34 5.00
C CYS A 17 5.96 -5.35 4.06
N GLY A 18 5.37 -4.98 2.92
CA GLY A 18 5.97 -4.06 1.96
C GLY A 18 7.07 -4.66 1.09
N TYR A 19 7.46 -5.93 1.29
CA TYR A 19 8.46 -6.63 0.49
C TYR A 19 8.07 -6.67 -0.99
N ARG A 20 9.02 -6.42 -1.89
CA ARG A 20 8.79 -6.44 -3.33
C ARG A 20 9.42 -7.67 -3.93
N GLN A 21 8.66 -8.32 -4.80
CA GLN A 21 9.10 -9.52 -5.52
C GLN A 21 8.63 -9.45 -6.97
N ASN A 22 9.42 -10.00 -7.88
CA ASN A 22 9.03 -10.11 -9.27
C ASN A 22 8.03 -11.27 -9.41
N LEU A 23 6.80 -10.95 -9.78
CA LEU A 23 5.81 -11.93 -10.21
C LEU A 23 5.67 -11.86 -11.72
N GLU A 24 5.53 -13.03 -12.34
CA GLU A 24 5.12 -13.12 -13.74
C GLU A 24 3.62 -12.85 -13.88
N LEU A 25 3.22 -12.32 -15.04
CA LEU A 25 1.82 -12.00 -15.34
C LEU A 25 0.88 -13.22 -15.28
N ARG A 26 1.41 -14.44 -15.45
CA ARG A 26 0.66 -15.70 -15.35
C ARG A 26 0.34 -16.11 -13.90
N GLU A 27 1.09 -15.60 -12.93
CA GLU A 27 0.91 -15.96 -11.53
C GLU A 27 -0.29 -15.21 -10.95
N ARG A 28 -1.36 -15.96 -10.65
CA ARG A 28 -2.61 -15.44 -10.05
C ARG A 28 -2.54 -15.35 -8.53
N THR A 29 -1.63 -16.08 -7.91
CA THR A 29 -1.43 -16.12 -6.46
C THR A 29 -0.13 -15.44 -6.08
N PHE A 30 -0.20 -14.51 -5.14
CA PHE A 30 0.95 -13.83 -4.54
C PHE A 30 1.40 -14.60 -3.30
N HIS A 31 2.62 -15.12 -3.35
CA HIS A 31 3.28 -15.78 -2.22
C HIS A 31 4.45 -14.94 -1.76
N CYS A 32 4.36 -14.31 -0.59
CA CYS A 32 5.43 -13.46 -0.08
C CYS A 32 6.58 -14.30 0.48
N GLY A 33 7.76 -14.25 -0.15
CA GLY A 33 8.96 -14.90 0.36
C GLY A 33 9.50 -14.33 1.69
N SER A 34 9.03 -13.15 2.11
CA SER A 34 9.51 -12.49 3.35
C SER A 34 8.64 -12.75 4.58
N CYS A 35 7.31 -12.77 4.44
CA CYS A 35 6.39 -12.93 5.58
C CYS A 35 5.43 -14.13 5.45
N GLY A 36 5.56 -14.92 4.38
CA GLY A 36 4.72 -16.09 4.14
C GLY A 36 3.26 -15.78 3.78
N LEU A 37 2.92 -14.52 3.50
CA LEU A 37 1.58 -14.13 3.08
C LEU A 37 1.21 -14.80 1.74
N VAL A 38 0.08 -15.48 1.69
CA VAL A 38 -0.48 -16.10 0.48
C VAL A 38 -1.87 -15.54 0.21
N LEU A 39 -2.05 -14.86 -0.92
CA LEU A 39 -3.36 -14.37 -1.36
C LEU A 39 -3.42 -14.18 -2.87
N GLY A 40 -4.60 -13.94 -3.44
CA GLY A 40 -4.72 -13.58 -4.85
C GLY A 40 -3.95 -12.28 -5.17
N ARG A 41 -3.21 -12.27 -6.28
CA ARG A 41 -2.39 -11.13 -6.72
C ARG A 41 -3.22 -9.86 -6.88
N ASP A 42 -4.40 -9.98 -7.48
CA ASP A 42 -5.28 -8.83 -7.72
C ASP A 42 -5.88 -8.30 -6.41
N HIS A 43 -6.11 -9.19 -5.44
CA HIS A 43 -6.54 -8.83 -4.08
C HIS A 43 -5.41 -8.11 -3.30
N ASN A 44 -4.17 -8.59 -3.43
CA ASN A 44 -2.98 -7.94 -2.89
C ASN A 44 -2.78 -6.54 -3.49
N ALA A 45 -2.96 -6.42 -4.80
CA ALA A 45 -2.87 -5.14 -5.50
C ALA A 45 -3.95 -4.15 -5.04
N ALA A 46 -5.20 -4.59 -4.87
CA ALA A 46 -6.29 -3.75 -4.38
C ALA A 46 -5.98 -3.18 -2.98
N ILE A 47 -5.42 -3.98 -2.08
CA ILE A 47 -5.00 -3.52 -0.75
C ILE A 47 -3.90 -2.46 -0.87
N ASN A 48 -2.89 -2.68 -1.71
CA ASN A 48 -1.82 -1.71 -1.94
C ASN A 48 -2.34 -0.39 -2.53
N ILE A 49 -3.29 -0.46 -3.46
CA ILE A 49 -3.96 0.73 -4.03
C ILE A 49 -4.75 1.47 -2.95
N CYS A 50 -5.48 0.74 -2.09
CA CYS A 50 -6.20 1.32 -0.96
C CYS A 50 -5.26 2.08 -0.02
N TYR A 51 -4.12 1.49 0.36
CA TYR A 51 -3.12 2.16 1.18
C TYR A 51 -2.49 3.38 0.49
N ALA A 52 -2.20 3.29 -0.80
CA ALA A 52 -1.69 4.43 -1.57
C ALA A 52 -2.72 5.58 -1.64
N GLY A 53 -4.00 5.26 -1.82
CA GLY A 53 -5.11 6.23 -1.82
C GLY A 53 -5.33 6.87 -0.45
N ALA A 54 -5.25 6.09 0.63
CA ALA A 54 -5.33 6.60 2.01
C ALA A 54 -4.16 7.55 2.34
N SER A 55 -2.95 7.25 1.85
CA SER A 55 -1.77 8.12 1.99
C SER A 55 -1.86 9.39 1.12
N ALA A 56 -2.54 9.33 -0.03
CA ALA A 56 -2.78 10.51 -0.85
C ALA A 56 -3.77 11.49 -0.19
N TYR A 57 -4.75 10.99 0.59
CA TYR A 57 -5.69 11.82 1.33
C TYR A 57 -5.00 12.66 2.42
N THR A 58 -3.92 12.16 3.03
CA THR A 58 -3.17 12.93 4.03
C THR A 58 -2.26 14.00 3.42
N ASN A 59 -1.91 13.90 2.14
CA ASN A 59 -0.99 14.82 1.45
C ASN A 59 -1.66 15.94 0.62
N ARG A 60 -2.95 15.83 0.32
CA ARG A 60 -3.71 16.93 -0.32
C ARG A 60 -4.45 17.75 0.75
N GLU A 61 -3.77 18.77 1.25
CA GLU A 61 -4.35 20.00 1.85
C GLU A 61 -5.21 19.91 3.14
N ILE A 62 -5.18 18.85 3.95
CA ILE A 62 -5.96 18.80 5.22
C ILE A 62 -5.12 18.40 6.45
N VAL A 63 -3.99 19.08 6.71
CA VAL A 63 -3.39 19.15 8.05
C VAL A 63 -3.44 20.58 8.58
N SER A 64 -4.61 21.22 8.51
CA SER A 64 -4.80 22.56 9.10
C SER A 64 -5.98 22.71 10.06
N ARG A 65 -6.84 21.69 10.31
CA ARG A 65 -7.97 21.83 11.26
C ARG A 65 -8.43 20.57 12.00
N VAL A 66 -7.54 19.70 12.46
CA VAL A 66 -7.91 18.75 13.53
C VAL A 66 -7.36 19.29 14.85
N PRO A 67 -8.20 19.83 15.76
CA PRO A 67 -7.74 20.12 17.11
C PRO A 67 -7.38 18.77 17.74
N GLN A 68 -6.13 18.62 18.15
CA GLN A 68 -5.72 17.50 18.99
C GLN A 68 -6.43 17.65 20.34
N LYS A 69 -7.67 17.17 20.45
CA LYS A 69 -8.34 17.07 21.74
C LYS A 69 -7.60 16.00 22.52
N THR A 70 -6.67 16.46 23.34
CA THR A 70 -6.00 15.73 24.40
C THR A 70 -7.03 14.88 25.14
N ARG A 71 -6.99 13.56 24.88
CA ARG A 71 -7.58 12.57 25.79
C ARG A 71 -6.71 12.61 27.05
N ARG A 72 -7.05 13.51 27.99
CA ARG A 72 -6.85 13.21 29.40
C ARG A 72 -7.75 12.02 29.71
N LEU A 73 -7.13 10.89 30.04
CA LEU A 73 -7.79 9.82 30.78
C LEU A 73 -6.90 9.52 31.99
N ALA A 74 -7.53 9.67 33.16
CA ALA A 74 -7.02 9.52 34.53
C ALA A 74 -6.02 10.58 35.00
#